data_AF-A0A178LKV5-F1
#
_entry.id   AF-A0A178LKV5-F1
#
_cell.length_a   1.000
_cell.length_b   1.000
_cell.length_c   1.000
_cell.angle_alpha   90.00
_cell.angle_beta   90.00
_cell.angle_gamma   90.00
#
_symmetry.space_group_name_H-M   'P 1'
#
loop_
_entity.id
_entity.type
_entity.pdbx_description
1 polymer ?
#
loop_
_entity_poly.entity_id
_entity_poly.type
_entity_poly.pdbx_seq_one_letter_code
_entity_poly.pdbx_strand_id
1 'polypeptide(L)'
;MDNRARFRLLLEQHSITQDKAAELVAFATKRPCSVRAVRSWVAKEDAKSKRPCPDWALAALDRTITAIQKYNAQREAEELAKANASAAGHE
;
A
#
# COMPACT_ATOMS: atom_id res chain seq x y z
N MET A 1 -14.41 9.68 9.23
CA MET A 1 -14.08 8.64 8.24
C MET A 1 -13.49 7.45 8.97
N ASP A 2 -14.14 6.29 8.90
CA ASP A 2 -13.77 5.11 9.67
C ASP A 2 -12.58 4.38 9.04
N ASN A 3 -11.87 3.55 9.82
CA ASN A 3 -10.70 2.80 9.34
C ASN A 3 -10.99 1.96 8.10
N ARG A 4 -12.21 1.43 7.98
CA ARG A 4 -12.65 0.73 6.77
C ARG A 4 -12.64 1.62 5.53
N ALA A 5 -13.22 2.82 5.64
CA ALA A 5 -13.30 3.76 4.53
C ALA A 5 -11.90 4.22 4.11
N ARG A 6 -11.03 4.50 5.09
CA ARG A 6 -9.61 4.83 4.84
C ARG A 6 -8.87 3.69 4.15
N PHE A 7 -9.09 2.44 4.59
CA PHE A 7 -8.45 1.28 3.97
C PHE A 7 -8.89 1.11 2.52
N ARG A 8 -10.19 1.25 2.22
CA ARG A 8 -10.69 1.20 0.83
C ARG A 8 -10.11 2.31 -0.02
N LEU A 9 -10.02 3.53 0.52
CA LEU A 9 -9.44 4.66 -0.19
C LEU A 9 -7.99 4.38 -0.58
N LEU A 10 -7.17 3.81 0.31
CA LEU A 10 -5.80 3.41 -0.01
C LEU A 10 -5.72 2.35 -1.12
N LEU A 11 -6.65 1.39 -1.12
CA LEU A 11 -6.71 0.39 -2.21
C LEU A 11 -7.03 1.04 -3.55
N GLU A 12 -7.98 1.96 -3.57
CA GLU A 12 -8.42 2.65 -4.79
C GLU A 12 -7.35 3.63 -5.31
N GLN A 13 -6.81 4.47 -4.42
CA GLN A 13 -5.80 5.49 -4.77
C GLN A 13 -4.52 4.89 -5.35
N HIS A 14 -4.14 3.70 -4.88
CA HIS A 14 -2.91 3.05 -5.32
C HIS A 14 -3.16 1.85 -6.24
N SER A 15 -4.42 1.63 -6.66
CA SER A 15 -4.82 0.47 -7.48
C SER A 15 -4.34 -0.86 -6.91
N ILE A 16 -4.39 -1.01 -5.58
CA ILE A 16 -3.93 -2.21 -4.86
C ILE A 16 -5.09 -3.18 -4.68
N THR A 17 -4.88 -4.43 -5.10
CA THR A 17 -5.83 -5.52 -4.90
C THR A 17 -5.85 -5.99 -3.44
N GLN A 18 -6.93 -6.67 -3.03
CA GLN A 18 -7.08 -7.12 -1.64
C GLN A 18 -6.08 -8.22 -1.25
N ASP A 19 -5.69 -9.07 -2.20
CA ASP A 19 -4.61 -10.04 -2.05
C ASP A 19 -3.28 -9.34 -1.82
N LYS A 20 -2.95 -8.34 -2.64
CA LYS A 20 -1.72 -7.57 -2.47
C LYS A 20 -1.69 -6.81 -1.16
N ALA A 21 -2.80 -6.22 -0.76
CA ALA A 21 -2.91 -5.57 0.54
C ALA A 21 -2.64 -6.54 1.70
N ALA A 22 -3.12 -7.79 1.61
CA ALA A 22 -2.84 -8.82 2.62
C ALA A 22 -1.34 -9.15 2.69
N GLU A 23 -0.67 -9.28 1.54
CA GLU A 23 0.78 -9.50 1.47
C GLU A 23 1.56 -8.32 2.08
N LEU A 24 1.20 -7.08 1.74
CA LEU A 24 1.87 -5.89 2.23
C LEU A 24 1.72 -5.75 3.76
N VAL A 25 0.51 -5.97 4.27
CA VAL A 25 0.26 -5.96 5.72
C VAL A 25 1.04 -7.09 6.41
N ALA A 26 1.11 -8.28 5.82
CA ALA A 26 1.88 -9.38 6.38
C ALA A 26 3.38 -9.07 6.42
N PHE A 27 3.91 -8.49 5.34
CA PHE A 27 5.29 -8.07 5.22
C PHE A 27 5.68 -7.01 6.26
N ALA A 28 4.81 -6.03 6.47
CA ALA A 28 5.01 -4.92 7.39
C ALA A 28 4.95 -5.35 8.87
N THR A 29 3.99 -6.22 9.19
CA THR A 29 3.76 -6.67 10.57
C THR A 29 4.59 -7.88 10.95
N LYS A 30 5.29 -8.51 9.99
CA LYS A 30 6.00 -9.80 10.16
C LYS A 30 5.11 -10.92 10.69
N ARG A 31 3.81 -10.84 10.41
CA ARG A 31 2.79 -11.80 10.85
C ARG A 31 1.92 -12.20 9.67
N PRO A 32 1.41 -13.44 9.62
CA PRO A 32 0.54 -13.87 8.53
C PRO A 32 -0.76 -13.04 8.53
N CYS A 33 -1.08 -12.43 7.39
CA CYS A 33 -2.34 -11.75 7.14
C CYS A 33 -3.06 -12.43 5.98
N SER A 34 -4.29 -12.90 6.22
CA SER A 34 -5.06 -13.60 5.18
C SER A 34 -5.90 -12.62 4.36
N VAL A 35 -6.07 -12.92 3.07
CA VAL A 35 -6.98 -12.18 2.18
C VAL A 35 -8.41 -12.17 2.72
N ARG A 36 -8.84 -13.24 3.41
CA ARG A 36 -10.15 -13.33 4.07
C ARG A 36 -10.30 -12.29 5.19
N ALA A 37 -9.24 -12.01 5.95
CA ALA A 37 -9.25 -10.96 6.96
C ALA A 37 -9.43 -9.59 6.31
N VAL A 38 -8.65 -9.28 5.26
CA VAL A 38 -8.78 -8.04 4.49
C VAL A 38 -10.19 -7.87 3.93
N ARG A 39 -10.74 -8.91 3.29
CA ARG A 39 -12.13 -8.95 2.81
C ARG A 39 -13.14 -8.61 3.90
N SER A 40 -12.95 -9.13 5.11
CA SER A 40 -13.85 -8.87 6.24
C SER A 40 -13.77 -7.42 6.76
N TRP A 41 -12.61 -6.77 6.63
CA TRP A 41 -12.40 -5.37 7.02
C TRP A 41 -13.05 -4.42 6.03
N VAL A 42 -12.89 -4.68 4.73
CA VAL A 42 -13.44 -3.87 3.64
C VAL A 42 -14.85 -4.27 3.21
N ALA A 43 -15.48 -5.25 3.86
CA ALA A 43 -16.86 -5.66 3.59
C ALA A 43 -17.86 -4.52 3.85
N LYS A 44 -18.99 -4.52 3.12
CA LYS A 44 -20.09 -3.56 3.36
C LYS A 44 -20.59 -3.65 4.80
N GLU A 45 -21.11 -2.53 5.32
CA GLU A 45 -21.53 -2.42 6.71
C GLU A 45 -22.68 -3.34 7.10
N ASP A 46 -23.43 -3.80 6.10
CA ASP A 46 -24.59 -4.68 6.21
C ASP A 46 -24.21 -6.18 6.14
N ALA A 47 -22.95 -6.51 5.87
CA ALA A 47 -22.53 -7.89 5.73
C ALA A 47 -22.38 -8.59 7.10
N LYS A 48 -22.99 -9.76 7.27
CA LYS A 48 -22.86 -10.60 8.49
C LYS A 48 -21.40 -10.95 8.85
N SER A 49 -20.47 -10.91 7.90
CA SER A 49 -19.04 -11.17 8.11
C SER A 49 -18.20 -9.92 8.39
N LYS A 50 -18.83 -8.76 8.61
CA LYS A 50 -18.15 -7.49 8.89
C LYS A 50 -17.33 -7.60 10.16
N ARG A 51 -16.02 -7.35 10.04
CA ARG A 51 -15.15 -7.10 11.19
C ARG A 51 -14.72 -5.64 11.19
N PRO A 52 -14.52 -5.00 12.35
CA PRO A 52 -13.89 -3.70 12.40
C PRO A 52 -12.49 -3.81 11.78
N CYS A 53 -12.13 -2.84 10.92
CA CYS A 53 -10.77 -2.72 10.41
C CYS A 53 -9.88 -2.21 11.55
N PRO A 54 -8.89 -2.99 12.01
CA PRO A 54 -8.07 -2.57 13.14
C PRO A 54 -7.09 -1.47 12.71
N ASP A 55 -6.85 -0.50 13.61
CA ASP A 55 -5.94 0.63 13.35
C ASP A 55 -4.55 0.20 12.91
N TRP A 56 -4.01 -0.87 13.51
CA TRP A 56 -2.70 -1.39 13.15
C TRP A 56 -2.62 -1.87 11.70
N ALA A 57 -3.71 -2.41 11.12
CA ALA A 57 -3.71 -2.89 9.75
C ALA A 57 -3.68 -1.72 8.76
N LEU A 58 -4.42 -0.65 9.06
CA LEU A 58 -4.39 0.57 8.29
C LEU A 58 -3.00 1.22 8.35
N ALA A 59 -2.43 1.37 9.54
CA ALA A 59 -1.09 1.93 9.71
C ALA A 59 -0.01 1.09 9.03
N ALA A 60 -0.12 -0.24 9.06
CA ALA A 60 0.82 -1.14 8.38
C ALA A 60 0.77 -0.98 6.85
N LEU A 61 -0.44 -0.92 6.27
CA LEU A 61 -0.61 -0.74 4.83
C LEU A 61 -0.05 0.63 4.38
N ASP A 62 -0.45 1.70 5.06
CA ASP A 62 -0.05 3.08 4.75
C ASP A 62 1.48 3.27 4.79
N ARG A 63 2.14 2.75 5.83
CA ARG A 63 3.60 2.77 5.96
C ARG A 63 4.29 2.04 4.82
N THR A 64 3.75 0.90 4.41
CA THR A 64 4.36 0.08 3.36
C THR A 64 4.24 0.74 2.00
N ILE A 65 3.06 1.29 1.68
CA ILE A 65 2.84 2.05 0.45
C ILE A 65 3.78 3.26 0.39
N THR A 66 3.84 4.04 1.48
CA THR A 66 4.73 5.20 1.58
C THR A 66 6.19 4.81 1.38
N ALA A 67 6.64 3.69 1.96
CA ALA A 67 8.00 3.20 1.78
C ALA A 67 8.29 2.82 0.33
N ILE A 68 7.37 2.12 -0.34
CA ILE A 68 7.50 1.74 -1.76
C ILE A 68 7.55 2.98 -2.65
N GLN A 69 6.68 3.96 -2.43
CA GLN A 69 6.68 5.20 -3.23
C GLN A 69 7.97 5.99 -3.06
N LYS A 70 8.49 6.10 -1.83
CA LYS A 70 9.77 6.75 -1.58
C LYS A 70 10.92 6.05 -2.30
N TYR A 71 10.94 4.72 -2.28
CA TYR A 71 11.93 3.93 -2.99
C TYR A 71 11.85 4.12 -4.51
N ASN A 72 10.65 4.09 -5.09
CA ASN A 72 10.45 4.32 -6.52
C ASN A 72 10.90 5.73 -6.94
N ALA A 73 10.50 6.76 -6.19
CA ALA A 73 10.88 8.14 -6.46
C ALA A 73 12.40 8.35 -6.41
N GLN A 74 13.09 7.71 -5.46
CA GLN A 74 14.56 7.72 -5.40
C GLN A 74 15.20 7.09 -6.63
N ARG A 75 14.67 5.95 -7.09
CA ARG A 75 15.16 5.30 -8.30
C ARG A 75 14.94 6.14 -9.55
N GLU A 76 13.77 6.74 -9.70
CA GLU A 76 13.46 7.62 -10.83
C GLU A 76 14.38 8.85 -10.84
N ALA A 77 14.66 9.44 -9.66
CA ALA A 77 15.59 10.55 -9.53
C ALA A 77 17.03 10.15 -9.89
N GLU A 78 17.48 8.95 -9.47
CA GLU A 78 18.80 8.43 -9.81
C GLU A 78 18.96 8.16 -11.32
N GLU A 79 17.95 7.53 -11.95
CA GLU A 79 17.93 7.27 -13.39
C GLU A 79 17.93 8.58 -14.19
N LEU A 80 17.12 9.57 -13.77
CA LEU A 80 17.10 10.89 -14.40
C LEU A 80 18.43 11.63 -14.26
N ALA A 81 19.07 11.56 -13.08
CA ALA A 81 20.38 12.16 -12.86
C ALA A 81 21.45 11.53 -13.75
N LYS A 82 21.45 10.20 -13.91
CA LYS A 82 22.35 9.48 -14.82
C LYS A 82 22.10 9.85 -16.28
N ALA A 83 20.83 9.90 -16.70
CA ALA A 83 20.45 10.27 -18.06
C ALA A 83 20.94 11.69 -18.40
N ASN A 84 20.70 12.66 -17.51
CA ASN A 84 21.17 14.04 -17.68
C ASN A 84 22.70 14.15 -17.71
N ALA A 85 23.41 13.39 -16.87
CA ALA A 85 24.87 13.36 -16.88
C ALA A 85 25.45 12.78 -18.19
N SER A 86 24.77 11.79 -18.78
CA SER A 86 25.18 11.21 -20.07
C SER A 86 24.90 12.14 -21.27
N ALA A 87 23.86 12.97 -21.19
CA ALA A 87 23.52 13.94 -22.22
C ALA A 87 24.50 15.14 -22.26
N ALA A 88 25.02 15.56 -21.10
CA ALA A 88 25.94 16.70 -20.99
C ALA A 88 27.40 16.42 -21.43
N GLY A 89 27.74 15.16 -21.74
CA GLY A 89 29.09 14.76 -22.14
C GLY A 89 29.32 14.63 -23.65
N HIS A 90 28.34 15.02 -24.48
CA HIS A 90 28.36 14.88 -25.94
C HIS A 90 28.25 16.23 -26.67
N GLU A 91 28.66 17.33 -26.02
CA GLU A 91 28.78 18.68 -26.59
C GLU A 91 30.23 19.16 -26.60
#